data_AF-A0A7J4DUV9-F1
#
_entry.id   AF-A0A7J4DUV9-F1
#
_cell.length_a   1.000
_cell.length_b   1.000
_cell.length_c   1.000
_cell.angle_alpha   90.00
_cell.angle_beta   90.00
_cell.angle_gamma   90.00
#
_symmetry.space_group_name_H-M   'P 1'
#
loop_
_entity.id
_entity.type
_entity.pdbx_description
1 polymer ?
#
loop_
_entity_poly.entity_id
_entity_poly.type
_entity_poly.pdbx_seq_one_letter_code
_entity_poly.pdbx_strand_id
1 'polypeptide(L)'
;MTMYWEYCSTCWRHLPTRTCWLRPEQQVCPYCCIACPERSLCPNPAWHSEFKIVVEERKPARRVEEKGEAVKVLEELLKKLEAG
;
A
#
# COMPACT_ATOMS: atom_id res chain seq x y z
N MET A 1 -3.79 20.08 -5.65
CA MET A 1 -4.75 19.30 -6.45
C MET A 1 -5.91 18.94 -5.54
N THR A 2 -7.11 19.49 -5.81
CA THR A 2 -8.31 19.29 -4.99
C THR A 2 -8.95 17.95 -5.35
N MET A 3 -9.30 17.13 -4.35
CA MET A 3 -10.04 15.89 -4.54
C MET A 3 -11.47 16.10 -4.05
N TYR A 4 -12.45 15.67 -4.83
CA TYR A 4 -13.86 15.75 -4.47
C TYR A 4 -14.37 14.36 -4.14
N TRP A 5 -15.13 14.24 -3.05
CA TRP A 5 -15.88 13.03 -2.74
C TRP A 5 -17.22 13.14 -3.45
N GLU A 6 -17.29 12.53 -4.63
CA GLU A 6 -18.44 12.59 -5.53
C GLU A 6 -18.65 11.22 -6.19
N TYR A 7 -19.73 11.10 -6.95
CA TYR A 7 -20.00 9.90 -7.73
C TYR A 7 -19.10 9.85 -8.97
N CYS A 8 -18.38 8.73 -9.15
CA CYS A 8 -17.64 8.47 -10.38
C CYS A 8 -18.61 8.37 -11.57
N SER A 9 -18.37 9.13 -12.64
CA SER A 9 -19.19 9.12 -13.86
C SER A 9 -19.21 7.76 -14.57
N THR A 10 -18.24 6.89 -14.29
CA THR A 10 -18.13 5.56 -14.92
C THR A 10 -18.79 4.45 -14.10
N CYS A 11 -18.55 4.40 -12.78
CA CYS A 11 -19.01 3.29 -11.93
C CYS A 11 -20.03 3.70 -10.87
N TRP A 12 -20.39 4.98 -10.79
CA TRP A 12 -21.38 5.53 -9.87
C TRP A 12 -21.13 5.19 -8.39
N ARG A 13 -19.87 4.91 -8.02
CA ARG A 13 -19.45 4.75 -6.63
C ARG A 13 -19.06 6.11 -6.07
N HIS A 14 -19.47 6.37 -4.83
CA HIS A 14 -19.08 7.57 -4.09
C HIS A 14 -17.66 7.40 -3.54
N LEU A 15 -16.69 8.01 -4.21
CA LEU A 15 -15.25 7.81 -3.99
C LEU A 15 -14.52 9.14 -4.22
N PRO A 16 -13.25 9.27 -3.81
CA PRO A 16 -12.43 10.37 -4.29
C PRO A 16 -12.35 10.32 -5.82
N THR A 17 -12.78 11.40 -6.46
CA THR A 17 -12.75 11.57 -7.92
C THR A 17 -11.86 12.74 -8.31
N ARG A 18 -11.42 12.71 -9.57
CA ARG A 18 -10.68 13.78 -10.24
C ARG A 18 -11.20 13.90 -11.67
N THR A 19 -11.07 15.10 -12.22
CA THR A 19 -11.46 15.37 -13.60
C THR A 19 -10.60 14.56 -14.58
N CYS A 20 -11.24 13.86 -15.50
CA CYS A 20 -10.54 13.11 -16.55
C CYS A 20 -9.86 14.09 -17.53
N TRP A 21 -8.60 13.79 -17.90
CA TRP A 21 -7.85 14.65 -18.81
C TRP A 21 -8.39 14.62 -20.25
N LEU A 22 -8.80 13.43 -20.74
CA LEU A 22 -9.39 13.29 -22.07
C LEU A 22 -10.83 13.81 -22.15
N ARG A 23 -11.55 13.79 -21.03
CA ARG A 23 -12.97 14.14 -20.93
C ARG A 23 -13.23 15.04 -19.72
N PRO A 24 -13.05 16.37 -19.85
CA PRO A 24 -13.12 17.32 -18.75
C PRO A 24 -14.49 17.37 -18.04
N GLU A 25 -15.54 16.90 -18.70
CA GLU A 25 -16.90 16.79 -18.14
C GLU A 25 -17.09 15.60 -17.20
N GLN A 26 -16.12 14.68 -17.13
CA GLN A 26 -16.23 13.44 -16.35
C GLN A 26 -15.34 13.47 -15.11
N GLN A 27 -15.93 13.07 -13.99
CA GLN A 27 -15.22 12.81 -12.74
C GLN A 27 -14.94 11.30 -12.63
N VAL A 28 -13.66 10.93 -12.55
CA VAL A 28 -13.24 9.53 -12.55
C VAL A 28 -12.56 9.16 -11.23
N CYS A 29 -12.90 7.98 -10.71
CA CYS A 29 -12.22 7.41 -9.54
C CYS A 29 -10.90 6.74 -9.95
N PRO A 30 -10.00 6.43 -8.99
CA PRO A 30 -8.71 5.80 -9.27
C PRO A 30 -8.85 4.48 -10.04
N TYR A 31 -9.80 3.64 -9.64
CA TYR A 31 -10.00 2.32 -10.25
C TYR A 31 -10.41 2.41 -11.72
N CYS A 32 -11.41 3.26 -12.04
CA CYS A 32 -11.87 3.45 -13.41
C CYS A 32 -10.82 4.14 -14.28
N CYS A 33 -10.04 5.07 -13.72
CA CYS A 33 -8.95 5.71 -14.44
C CYS A 33 -7.82 4.73 -14.76
N ILE A 34 -7.45 3.85 -13.80
CA ILE A 34 -6.41 2.84 -13.97
C ILE A 34 -6.81 1.76 -14.98
N ALA A 35 -8.08 1.33 -14.96
CA ALA A 35 -8.64 0.31 -15.84
C ALA A 35 -9.15 0.86 -17.19
N CYS A 36 -8.97 2.16 -17.46
CA CYS A 36 -9.44 2.77 -18.70
C CYS A 36 -8.72 2.17 -19.93
N PRO A 37 -9.44 1.71 -20.95
CA PRO A 37 -8.82 1.14 -22.16
C PRO A 37 -8.05 2.19 -22.97
N GLU A 38 -8.46 3.46 -22.89
CA GLU A 38 -7.82 4.60 -23.58
C GLU A 38 -6.63 5.16 -22.79
N ARG A 39 -6.25 4.53 -21.66
CA ARG A 39 -5.21 5.06 -20.76
C ARG A 39 -3.84 5.15 -21.42
N SER A 40 -3.54 4.30 -22.40
CA SER A 40 -2.30 4.37 -23.19
C SER A 40 -2.20 5.64 -24.05
N LEU A 41 -3.33 6.29 -24.34
CA LEU A 41 -3.43 7.53 -25.09
C LEU A 41 -3.52 8.77 -24.17
N CYS A 42 -3.63 8.59 -22.85
CA CYS A 42 -3.66 9.67 -21.87
C CYS A 42 -2.25 10.19 -21.58
N PRO A 43 -1.86 11.41 -22.01
CA PRO A 43 -0.54 11.97 -21.68
C PRO A 43 -0.41 12.32 -20.20
N ASN A 44 -1.53 12.63 -19.53
CA ASN A 44 -1.55 12.97 -18.11
C ASN A 44 -2.79 12.39 -17.42
N PRO A 45 -2.76 11.11 -16.99
CA PRO A 45 -3.91 10.49 -16.35
C PRO A 45 -4.21 11.14 -14.99
N ALA A 46 -5.50 11.33 -14.69
CA ALA A 46 -5.93 11.94 -13.43
C ALA A 46 -5.44 11.16 -12.19
N TRP A 47 -5.27 9.84 -12.34
CA TRP A 47 -4.75 8.94 -11.33
C TRP A 47 -3.56 8.14 -11.87
N HIS A 48 -2.43 8.28 -11.18
CA HIS A 48 -1.23 7.49 -11.43
C HIS A 48 -1.23 6.28 -10.51
N SER A 49 -0.86 5.12 -11.06
CA SER A 49 -0.54 3.94 -10.26
C SER A 49 0.95 4.02 -9.95
N GLU A 50 1.33 4.73 -8.89
CA GLU A 50 2.67 4.59 -8.35
C GLU A 50 2.77 3.20 -7.73
N PHE A 51 3.11 2.19 -8.54
CA PHE A 51 3.66 0.95 -8.01
C PHE A 51 5.05 1.31 -7.49
N LYS A 52 5.13 1.79 -6.25
CA LYS A 52 6.37 1.71 -5.51
C LYS A 52 6.64 0.23 -5.38
N ILE A 53 7.51 -0.30 -6.24
CA ILE A 53 8.16 -1.57 -6.00
C ILE A 53 8.90 -1.33 -4.69
N VAL A 54 8.28 -1.72 -3.58
CA VAL A 54 8.99 -1.84 -2.32
C VAL A 54 9.94 -3.01 -2.58
N VAL A 55 11.11 -2.69 -3.14
CA VAL A 55 12.26 -3.56 -3.00
C VAL A 55 12.48 -3.56 -1.50
N GLU A 56 11.93 -4.57 -0.85
CA GLU A 56 12.17 -4.83 0.55
C GLU A 56 13.68 -5.05 0.62
N GLU A 57 14.44 -3.98 0.87
CA GLU A 57 15.84 -4.07 1.26
C GLU A 57 15.82 -5.07 2.40
N ARG A 58 16.31 -6.27 2.13
CA ARG A 58 16.45 -7.33 3.12
C ARG A 58 17.30 -6.74 4.24
N LYS A 59 16.64 -6.18 5.27
CA LYS A 59 17.31 -5.71 6.46
C LYS A 59 18.18 -6.87 6.93
N PRO A 60 19.50 -6.69 7.12
CA PRO A 60 20.36 -7.74 7.60
C PRO A 60 19.79 -8.27 8.91
N ALA A 61 19.85 -9.59 9.04
CA ALA A 61 19.10 -10.41 9.98
C ALA A 61 19.38 -10.09 11.46
N ARG A 62 18.83 -9.01 12.00
CA ARG A 62 18.83 -8.74 13.45
C ARG A 62 17.97 -9.73 14.25
N ARG A 63 17.13 -10.53 13.58
CA ARG A 63 16.21 -11.49 14.22
C ARG A 63 16.88 -12.76 14.75
N VAL A 64 18.12 -13.06 14.38
CA VAL A 64 18.80 -14.31 14.78
C VAL A 64 19.42 -14.16 16.18
N GLU A 65 19.98 -13.00 16.51
CA GLU A 65 20.61 -12.75 17.82
C GLU A 65 19.58 -12.65 18.96
N GLU A 66 18.48 -11.92 18.76
CA GLU A 66 17.44 -11.71 19.78
C GLU A 66 16.76 -13.03 20.22
N LYS A 67 16.62 -14.00 19.29
CA LYS A 67 16.13 -15.35 19.61
C LYS A 67 17.12 -16.15 20.46
N GLY A 68 18.43 -15.98 20.22
CA GLY A 68 19.46 -16.69 20.98
C GLY A 68 19.54 -16.22 22.43
N GLU A 69 19.38 -14.92 22.67
CA GLU A 69 19.34 -14.35 24.02
C GLU A 69 18.08 -14.76 24.79
N ALA A 70 16.91 -14.71 24.14
CA ALA A 70 15.65 -15.13 24.75
C ALA A 70 15.67 -16.61 25.20
N VAL A 71 16.30 -17.49 24.41
CA VAL A 71 16.42 -18.92 24.76
C VAL A 71 17.35 -19.12 25.96
N LYS A 72 18.49 -18.42 26.02
CA LYS A 72 19.42 -18.51 27.16
C LYS A 72 18.78 -18.03 28.47
N VAL A 73 18.04 -16.92 28.41
CA VAL A 73 17.32 -16.38 29.57
C VAL A 73 16.26 -17.38 30.06
N LEU A 74 15.54 -18.04 29.14
CA LEU A 74 14.54 -19.04 29.49
C LEU A 74 15.16 -20.27 30.16
N GLU A 75 16.30 -20.76 29.67
CA GLU A 75 17.03 -21.89 30.26
C GLU A 75 17.54 -21.58 31.68
N GLU A 76 18.02 -20.36 31.95
CA GLU A 76 18.44 -19.96 33.29
C GLU A 76 17.26 -19.89 34.28
N LEU A 77 16.10 -19.42 33.83
CA LEU A 77 14.90 -19.34 34.67
C LEU A 77 14.37 -20.73 35.03
N LEU A 78 14.39 -21.68 34.09
CA LEU A 78 14.00 -23.07 34.31
C LEU A 78 14.90 -23.76 35.34
N LYS A 79 16.23 -23.59 35.23
CA LYS A 79 17.19 -24.17 36.20
C LYS A 79 16.98 -23.64 37.63
N LYS A 80 16.62 -22.37 37.77
CA LYS A 80 16.33 -21.78 39.09
C LYS A 80 15.03 -22.30 39.71
N LEU A 81 14.06 -22.69 38.88
CA LEU A 81 12.80 -23.28 39.34
C LEU A 81 12.94 -24.75 39.74
N GLU A 82 13.84 -25.51 39.10
CA GLU A 82 14.10 -26.92 39.44
C GLU A 82 15.02 -27.10 40.66
N ALA A 83 15.79 -26.08 41.02
CA ALA A 83 16.74 -26.11 42.14
C ALA A 83 16.16 -25.64 43.49
N GLY A 84 14.85 -25.37 43.57
CA GLY A 84 14.11 -25.02 44.78
C GLY A 84 13.05 -26.06 45.11
#